data_AF-A0A0F8VAG2-F1
#
_entry.id   AF-A0A0F8VAG2-F1
#
_cell.length_a   1.000
_cell.length_b   1.000
_cell.length_c   1.000
_cell.angle_alpha   90.00
_cell.angle_beta   90.00
_cell.angle_gamma   90.00
#
_symmetry.space_group_name_H-M   'P 1'
#
loop_
_entity.id
_entity.type
_entity.pdbx_description
1 polymer ?
#
loop_
_entity_poly.entity_id
_entity_poly.type
_entity_poly.pdbx_seq_one_letter_code
_entity_poly.pdbx_strand_id
1 'polypeptide(L)'
;KLEKSGILQFQPGINFKVVDLFLALVELKTKNPEKIIEQAKYCPFMLNAFRLSGEHNVAILLSSSKLQKLDNIVNYHFRNNSEIQSVSMELILDIAKDFILPIDFDSEDHEPTIGEGCGKKCKVKMAREKGLI
;
A
#
# COMPACT_ATOMS: atom_id res chain seq x y z
N LYS A 1 21.14 -5.95 23.21
CA LYS A 1 21.47 -4.51 23.02
C LYS A 1 20.72 -3.92 21.82
N LEU A 2 20.75 -4.58 20.66
CA LEU A 2 20.05 -4.16 19.44
C LEU A 2 18.51 -4.18 19.54
N GLU A 3 17.94 -5.17 20.26
CA GLU A 3 16.50 -5.19 20.56
C GLU A 3 16.09 -4.03 21.46
N LYS A 4 16.87 -3.77 22.52
CA LYS A 4 16.62 -2.65 23.44
C LYS A 4 16.74 -1.28 22.77
N SER A 5 17.55 -1.16 21.71
CA SER A 5 17.65 0.06 20.90
C SER A 5 16.65 0.10 19.74
N GLY A 6 15.77 -0.90 19.61
CA GLY A 6 14.77 -0.99 18.55
C GLY A 6 15.32 -1.27 17.14
N ILE A 7 16.62 -1.54 17.00
CA ILE A 7 17.28 -1.84 15.73
C ILE A 7 16.93 -3.25 15.27
N LEU A 8 16.87 -4.20 16.22
CA LEU A 8 16.38 -5.54 15.96
C LEU A 8 14.94 -5.65 16.44
N GLN A 9 14.05 -5.99 15.52
CA GLN A 9 12.64 -6.25 15.79
C GLN A 9 12.24 -7.57 15.14
N PHE A 10 11.40 -8.34 15.81
CA PHE A 10 10.82 -9.56 15.24
C PHE A 10 9.43 -9.22 14.73
N GLN A 11 9.23 -9.41 13.43
CA GLN A 11 7.94 -9.26 12.79
C GLN A 11 7.67 -10.51 11.95
N PRO A 12 6.58 -11.26 12.22
CA PRO A 12 6.17 -12.35 11.34
C PRO A 12 5.66 -11.76 10.02
N GLY A 13 5.91 -12.48 8.93
CA GLY A 13 5.51 -12.08 7.59
C GLY A 13 5.47 -13.25 6.63
N ILE A 14 5.07 -12.98 5.39
CA ILE A 14 4.97 -13.97 4.32
C ILE A 14 6.03 -13.66 3.27
N ASN A 15 6.66 -14.72 2.76
CA ASN A 15 7.63 -14.58 1.68
C ASN A 15 6.91 -14.44 0.33
N PHE A 16 6.98 -13.24 -0.24
CA PHE A 16 6.37 -12.90 -1.53
C PHE A 16 6.99 -13.63 -2.73
N LYS A 17 8.14 -14.27 -2.54
CA LYS A 17 8.76 -15.09 -3.58
C LYS A 17 8.03 -16.41 -3.84
N VAL A 18 7.27 -16.91 -2.86
CA VAL A 18 6.61 -18.23 -2.92
C VAL A 18 5.10 -18.19 -2.72
N VAL A 19 4.56 -17.05 -2.28
CA VAL A 19 3.11 -16.87 -2.09
C VAL A 19 2.42 -16.61 -3.43
N ASP A 20 1.20 -17.09 -3.59
CA ASP A 20 0.35 -16.81 -4.76
C ASP A 20 -0.45 -15.51 -4.55
N LEU A 21 0.26 -14.38 -4.48
CA LEU A 21 -0.33 -13.03 -4.42
C LEU A 21 0.38 -12.13 -5.44
N PHE A 22 -0.39 -11.25 -6.07
CA PHE A 22 0.20 -10.20 -6.90
C PHE A 22 0.86 -9.15 -6.00
N LEU A 23 2.10 -8.79 -6.29
CA LEU A 23 2.82 -7.70 -5.65
C LEU A 23 3.07 -6.59 -6.67
N ALA A 24 2.60 -5.39 -6.38
CA ALA A 24 2.79 -4.23 -7.24
C ALA A 24 3.58 -3.12 -6.54
N LEU A 25 4.44 -2.46 -7.30
CA LEU A 25 5.05 -1.19 -6.94
C LEU A 25 4.18 -0.08 -7.52
N VAL A 26 3.81 0.90 -6.70
CA VAL A 26 3.07 2.08 -7.12
C VAL A 26 3.88 3.31 -6.79
N GLU A 27 4.30 4.04 -7.81
CA GLU A 27 5.02 5.31 -7.66
C GLU A 27 4.08 6.49 -7.88
N LEU A 28 4.18 7.50 -7.02
CA LEU A 28 3.34 8.69 -7.06
C LEU A 28 4.20 9.95 -7.05
N LYS A 29 3.75 10.94 -7.80
CA LYS A 29 4.17 12.33 -7.65
C LYS A 29 3.03 13.11 -7.03
N THR A 30 3.23 13.65 -5.83
CA THR A 30 2.18 14.35 -5.08
C THR A 30 2.69 15.64 -4.45
N LYS A 31 1.79 16.60 -4.23
CA LYS A 31 2.09 17.82 -3.45
C LYS A 31 2.15 17.55 -1.95
N ASN A 32 1.57 16.45 -1.48
CA ASN A 32 1.46 16.15 -0.06
C ASN A 32 1.81 14.66 0.20
N PRO A 33 3.10 14.31 0.15
CA PRO A 33 3.55 12.94 0.38
C PRO A 33 3.23 12.45 1.80
N GLU A 34 3.23 13.33 2.80
CA GLU A 34 2.92 12.99 4.19
C GLU A 34 1.52 12.38 4.34
N LYS A 35 0.49 12.97 3.68
CA LYS A 35 -0.86 12.40 3.68
C LYS A 35 -0.91 10.97 3.13
N ILE A 36 -0.09 10.67 2.13
CA ILE A 36 -0.05 9.34 1.52
C ILE A 36 0.62 8.33 2.45
N ILE A 37 1.69 8.73 3.13
CA ILE A 37 2.36 7.90 4.15
C ILE A 37 1.40 7.59 5.30
N GLU A 38 0.65 8.59 5.79
CA GLU A 38 -0.35 8.37 6.83
C GLU A 38 -1.47 7.44 6.35
N GLN A 39 -1.97 7.62 5.12
CA GLN A 39 -2.97 6.72 4.52
C GLN A 39 -2.50 5.26 4.45
N ALA A 40 -1.23 5.03 4.11
CA ALA A 40 -0.67 3.68 3.96
C ALA A 40 -0.68 2.89 5.27
N LYS A 41 -0.68 3.54 6.43
CA LYS A 41 -0.77 2.88 7.74
C LYS A 41 -2.12 2.21 8.00
N TYR A 42 -3.16 2.56 7.23
CA TYR A 42 -4.53 2.07 7.44
C TYR A 42 -5.05 1.18 6.33
N CYS A 43 -4.58 1.36 5.09
CA CYS A 43 -5.10 0.58 3.96
C CYS A 43 -4.50 -0.84 3.99
N PRO A 44 -5.33 -1.91 4.10
CA PRO A 44 -4.82 -3.26 4.23
C PRO A 44 -4.15 -3.77 2.94
N PHE A 45 -4.43 -3.14 1.79
CA PHE A 45 -3.77 -3.44 0.52
C PHE A 45 -2.35 -2.86 0.44
N MET A 46 -1.99 -1.90 1.29
CA MET A 46 -0.69 -1.22 1.30
C MET A 46 0.23 -1.92 2.31
N LEU A 47 1.15 -2.74 1.83
CA LEU A 47 2.12 -3.44 2.66
C LEU A 47 3.14 -2.49 3.28
N ASN A 48 3.56 -1.50 2.49
CA ASN A 48 4.50 -0.48 2.92
C ASN A 48 4.44 0.75 2.01
N ALA A 49 4.93 1.88 2.49
CA ALA A 49 5.09 3.10 1.70
C ALA A 49 6.36 3.86 2.10
N PHE A 50 6.98 4.49 1.11
CA PHE A 50 8.26 5.17 1.22
C PHE A 50 8.13 6.59 0.68
N ARG A 51 8.81 7.54 1.34
CA ARG A 51 9.07 8.85 0.74
C ARG A 51 10.35 8.78 -0.07
N LEU A 52 10.31 9.36 -1.26
CA LEU A 52 11.43 9.35 -2.19
C LEU A 52 11.88 10.79 -2.47
N SER A 53 13.16 10.95 -2.82
CA SER A 53 13.74 12.23 -3.23
C SER A 53 13.72 12.44 -4.75
N GLY A 54 13.28 11.44 -5.51
CA GLY A 54 13.29 11.42 -6.97
C GLY A 54 12.11 12.18 -7.60
N GLU A 55 11.88 11.90 -8.89
CA GLU A 55 10.76 12.49 -9.63
C GLU A 55 9.40 12.12 -9.03
N HIS A 56 9.20 10.82 -8.79
CA HIS A 56 8.17 10.33 -7.88
C HIS A 56 8.68 10.49 -6.46
N ASN A 57 7.85 11.08 -5.60
CA ASN A 57 8.20 11.40 -4.22
C ASN A 57 7.54 10.48 -3.19
N VAL A 58 6.76 9.50 -3.66
CA VAL A 58 6.23 8.39 -2.86
C VAL A 58 6.29 7.08 -3.67
N ALA A 59 6.65 5.98 -3.02
CA ALA A 59 6.48 4.62 -3.55
C ALA A 59 5.71 3.76 -2.56
N ILE A 60 4.83 2.89 -3.03
CA ILE A 60 3.95 2.04 -2.22
C ILE A 60 4.03 0.62 -2.75
N LEU A 61 4.15 -0.36 -1.85
CA LEU A 61 4.00 -1.77 -2.18
C LEU A 61 2.56 -2.19 -1.91
N LEU A 62 1.87 -2.64 -2.95
CA LEU A 62 0.52 -3.18 -2.86
C LEU A 62 0.50 -4.69 -3.05
N SER A 63 -0.42 -5.39 -2.38
CA SER A 63 -0.63 -6.81 -2.61
C SER A 63 -2.10 -7.22 -2.58
N SER A 64 -2.46 -8.19 -3.41
CA SER A 64 -3.75 -8.90 -3.37
C SER A 64 -3.73 -10.18 -4.19
N SER A 65 -4.67 -11.10 -3.95
CA SER A 65 -4.90 -12.28 -4.80
C SER A 65 -5.44 -11.95 -6.20
N LYS A 66 -5.94 -10.72 -6.44
CA LYS A 66 -6.52 -10.31 -7.73
C LYS A 66 -5.95 -8.97 -8.20
N LEU A 67 -5.39 -8.93 -9.41
CA LEU A 67 -4.89 -7.71 -10.03
C LEU A 67 -5.95 -6.59 -10.12
N GLN A 68 -7.20 -6.95 -10.43
CA GLN A 68 -8.31 -6.00 -10.51
C GLN A 68 -8.54 -5.24 -9.18
N LYS A 69 -8.31 -5.89 -8.03
CA LYS A 69 -8.43 -5.22 -6.73
C LYS A 69 -7.35 -4.14 -6.60
N LEU A 70 -6.11 -4.43 -7.01
CA LEU A 70 -5.01 -3.47 -7.00
C LEU A 70 -5.30 -2.26 -7.89
N ASP A 71 -5.78 -2.49 -9.12
CA ASP A 71 -6.18 -1.41 -10.02
C ASP A 71 -7.27 -0.53 -9.41
N ASN A 72 -8.30 -1.13 -8.80
CA ASN A 72 -9.38 -0.39 -8.17
C ASN A 72 -8.89 0.44 -6.98
N ILE A 73 -7.96 -0.08 -6.17
CA ILE A 73 -7.32 0.65 -5.07
C ILE A 73 -6.54 1.84 -5.60
N VAL A 74 -5.71 1.66 -6.64
CA VAL A 74 -4.92 2.74 -7.24
C VAL A 74 -5.81 3.81 -7.85
N ASN A 75 -6.83 3.41 -8.60
CA ASN A 75 -7.81 4.33 -9.18
C ASN A 75 -8.52 5.16 -8.10
N TYR A 76 -9.06 4.47 -7.10
CA TYR A 76 -9.88 5.09 -6.07
C TYR A 76 -9.08 6.02 -5.15
N HIS A 77 -7.91 5.58 -4.68
CA HIS A 77 -7.13 6.34 -3.70
C HIS A 77 -6.22 7.41 -4.31
N PHE A 78 -5.78 7.24 -5.56
CA PHE A 78 -4.72 8.09 -6.12
C PHE A 78 -5.11 8.78 -7.42
N ARG A 79 -5.56 8.04 -8.46
CA ARG A 79 -5.77 8.65 -9.78
C ARG A 79 -6.88 9.72 -9.80
N ASN A 80 -7.88 9.59 -8.92
CA ASN A 80 -8.96 10.57 -8.79
C ASN A 80 -8.65 11.72 -7.80
N ASN A 81 -7.44 11.80 -7.25
CA ASN A 81 -7.06 12.80 -6.26
C ASN A 81 -6.30 13.97 -6.91
N SER A 82 -6.83 15.19 -6.76
CA SER A 82 -6.26 16.42 -7.35
C SER A 82 -4.90 16.84 -6.79
N GLU A 83 -4.48 16.29 -5.64
CA GLU A 83 -3.14 16.50 -5.08
C GLU A 83 -2.06 15.62 -5.74
N ILE A 84 -2.48 14.60 -6.52
CA ILE A 84 -1.60 13.68 -7.26
C ILE A 84 -1.35 14.21 -8.68
N GLN A 85 -0.08 14.32 -9.08
CA GLN A 85 0.31 14.74 -10.43
C GLN A 85 0.51 13.55 -11.38
N SER A 86 1.07 12.44 -10.89
CA SER A 86 1.28 11.23 -11.68
C SER A 86 1.20 9.99 -10.81
N VAL A 87 0.82 8.88 -11.44
CA VAL A 87 0.72 7.55 -10.85
C VAL A 87 1.31 6.55 -11.83
N SER A 88 2.30 5.78 -11.40
CA SER A 88 2.77 4.58 -12.09
C SER A 88 2.47 3.35 -11.25
N MET A 89 2.14 2.24 -11.89
CA MET A 89 1.93 0.96 -11.22
C MET A 89 2.61 -0.14 -12.05
N GLU A 90 3.58 -0.82 -11.44
CA GLU A 90 4.30 -1.93 -12.02
C GLU A 90 4.03 -3.21 -11.23
N LEU A 91 3.73 -4.30 -11.93
CA LEU A 91 3.69 -5.62 -11.30
C LEU A 91 5.11 -6.16 -11.13
N ILE A 92 5.45 -6.62 -9.94
CA ILE A 92 6.72 -7.29 -9.65
C ILE A 92 6.60 -8.74 -10.13
N LEU A 93 7.32 -9.07 -11.20
CA LEU A 93 7.25 -10.39 -11.85
C LEU A 93 8.24 -11.41 -11.28
N ASP A 94 9.35 -10.95 -10.71
CA ASP A 94 10.39 -11.82 -10.15
C ASP A 94 11.07 -11.15 -8.94
N ILE A 95 11.49 -11.96 -7.98
CA ILE A 95 12.11 -11.53 -6.73
C ILE A 95 13.40 -12.34 -6.49
N ALA A 96 14.54 -11.66 -6.60
CA ALA A 96 15.85 -12.30 -6.53
C ALA A 96 16.10 -13.03 -5.20
N LYS A 97 15.72 -12.43 -4.07
CA LYS A 97 15.92 -12.95 -2.70
C LYS A 97 14.59 -13.13 -1.98
N ASP A 98 14.60 -13.83 -0.85
CA ASP A 98 13.42 -13.87 0.01
C ASP A 98 12.97 -12.46 0.39
N PHE A 99 11.69 -12.18 0.17
CA PHE A 99 11.09 -10.88 0.42
C PHE A 99 9.91 -11.08 1.37
N ILE A 100 10.21 -10.97 2.66
CA ILE A 100 9.29 -11.28 3.74
C ILE A 100 8.71 -9.98 4.27
N LEU A 101 7.39 -9.81 4.14
CA LEU A 101 6.66 -8.65 4.65
C LEU A 101 5.47 -9.09 5.50
N PRO A 102 5.07 -8.30 6.51
CA PRO A 102 3.79 -8.49 7.17
C PRO A 102 2.66 -8.28 6.15
N ILE A 103 1.60 -9.08 6.27
CA ILE A 103 0.39 -8.94 5.45
C ILE A 103 -0.81 -8.79 6.38
N ASP A 104 -1.68 -7.83 6.05
CA ASP A 104 -3.02 -7.75 6.62
C ASP A 104 -3.98 -8.52 5.68
N PHE A 105 -4.33 -9.75 6.07
CA PHE A 105 -5.26 -10.59 5.32
C PHE A 105 -6.66 -10.00 5.23
N ASP A 106 -7.00 -8.99 6.04
CA ASP A 106 -8.27 -8.29 5.91
C ASP A 106 -8.48 -7.78 4.47
N SER A 107 -7.41 -7.40 3.76
CA SER A 107 -7.48 -6.96 2.35
C SER A 107 -8.23 -7.93 1.44
N GLU A 108 -8.12 -9.23 1.68
CA GLU A 108 -8.73 -10.26 0.84
C GLU A 108 -10.25 -10.32 0.98
N ASP A 109 -10.79 -9.91 2.13
CA ASP A 109 -12.23 -9.78 2.39
C ASP A 109 -12.85 -8.50 1.82
N HIS A 110 -12.05 -7.65 1.18
CA HIS A 110 -12.48 -6.40 0.55
C HIS A 110 -12.62 -6.59 -0.97
N GLU A 111 -13.69 -6.04 -1.53
CA GLU A 111 -13.95 -6.02 -2.98
C GLU A 111 -14.02 -4.55 -3.44
N PRO A 112 -12.87 -3.87 -3.58
CA PRO A 112 -12.84 -2.46 -3.94
C PRO A 112 -13.39 -2.24 -5.36
N THR A 113 -14.13 -1.16 -5.55
CA THR A 113 -14.55 -0.67 -6.88
C THR A 113 -13.91 0.67 -7.21
N ILE A 114 -13.89 1.05 -8.48
CA ILE A 114 -13.33 2.33 -8.94
C ILE A 114 -14.06 3.53 -8.29
N GLY A 115 -15.38 3.42 -8.09
CA GLY A 115 -16.21 4.52 -7.58
C GLY A 115 -16.27 4.61 -6.05
N GLU A 116 -16.33 3.48 -5.36
CA GLU A 116 -16.57 3.45 -3.91
C GLU A 116 -15.36 2.98 -3.08
N GLY A 117 -14.29 2.52 -3.74
CA GLY A 117 -13.20 1.80 -3.08
C GLY A 117 -13.78 0.59 -2.36
N CYS A 118 -13.33 0.31 -1.14
CA CYS A 118 -13.88 -0.77 -0.32
C CYS A 118 -15.22 -0.45 0.37
N GLY A 119 -15.94 0.59 -0.09
CA GLY A 119 -17.22 1.01 0.50
C GLY A 119 -17.12 1.33 2.00
N LYS A 120 -18.06 0.82 2.78
CA LYS A 120 -18.14 1.02 4.26
C LYS A 120 -17.01 0.35 5.04
N LYS A 121 -16.32 -0.64 4.45
CA LYS A 121 -15.20 -1.34 5.09
C LYS A 121 -13.87 -0.63 4.89
N CYS A 122 -13.83 0.47 4.13
CA CYS A 122 -12.58 1.16 3.83
C CYS A 122 -11.97 1.78 5.09
N LYS A 123 -10.94 1.12 5.65
CA LYS A 123 -10.21 1.57 6.85
C LYS A 123 -9.66 2.99 6.72
N VAL A 124 -9.25 3.42 5.52
CA VAL A 124 -8.81 4.79 5.25
C VAL A 124 -9.94 5.81 5.42
N LYS A 125 -11.14 5.52 4.88
CA LYS A 125 -12.32 6.40 5.05
C LYS A 125 -12.67 6.52 6.54
N MET A 126 -12.71 5.39 7.23
CA MET A 126 -13.02 5.34 8.65
C MET A 126 -12.00 6.12 9.49
N ALA A 127 -10.71 6.10 9.11
CA ALA A 127 -9.68 6.88 9.78
C ALA A 127 -9.88 8.40 9.59
N ARG A 128 -10.22 8.84 8.37
CA ARG A 128 -10.55 10.25 8.07
C ARG A 128 -11.78 10.74 8.82
N GLU A 129 -12.85 9.94 8.84
CA GLU A 129 -14.10 10.27 9.57
C GLU A 129 -13.87 10.42 11.07
N LYS A 130 -12.89 9.70 11.63
CA LYS A 130 -12.48 9.79 13.03
C LYS A 130 -11.44 10.87 13.31
N GLY A 131 -10.98 11.60 12.29
CA GLY A 131 -9.94 12.64 12.41
C GLY A 131 -8.55 12.09 12.76
N LEU A 132 -8.27 10.83 12.42
CA LEU A 132 -6.94 10.23 12.64
C LEU A 132 -5.94 10.61 11.54
N ILE A 133 -6.43 10.90 10.34
CA ILE A 133 -5.66 11.33 9.15
C ILE A 133 -6.47 12.32 8.30
#